data_AF-A0A537LHG8-F1
#
_entry.id   AF-A0A537LHG8-F1
#
_cell.length_a   1.000
_cell.length_b   1.000
_cell.length_c   1.000
_cell.angle_alpha   90.00
_cell.angle_beta   90.00
_cell.angle_gamma   90.00
#
_symmetry.space_group_name_H-M   'P 1'
#
loop_
_entity.id
_entity.type
_entity.pdbx_description
1 polymer ?
#
loop_
_entity_poly.entity_id
_entity_poly.type
_entity_poly.pdbx_seq_one_letter_code
_entity_poly.pdbx_strand_id
1 'polypeptide(L)'
;IAWMAVRNDVPHYGEIVVYRFPKDRLVFGPMQVESRINQDPVISQQLTLWNQEGSRVLRGNLLIIPMENALMYVEPLFLQAERSQLPELKRVIVASGPRIVMEETLDAAVARLLGA
;
A
#
# COMPACT_ATOMS: atom_id res chain seq x y z
N ILE A 1 -1.54 -17.40 -10.92
CA ILE A 1 -0.92 -16.06 -10.80
C ILE A 1 0.41 -16.23 -10.07
N ALA A 2 1.43 -15.46 -10.40
CA ALA A 2 2.71 -15.48 -9.70
C ALA A 2 3.20 -14.05 -9.49
N TRP A 3 3.97 -13.85 -8.43
CA TRP A 3 4.70 -12.63 -8.15
C TRP A 3 6.19 -12.95 -8.27
N MET A 4 6.94 -12.05 -8.90
CA MET A 4 8.37 -12.23 -9.14
C MET A 4 9.10 -11.03 -8.56
N ALA A 5 10.23 -11.29 -7.90
CA ALA A 5 11.14 -10.27 -7.46
C ALA A 5 12.59 -10.70 -7.67
N VAL A 6 13.47 -9.72 -7.62
CA VAL A 6 14.92 -9.92 -7.65
C VAL A 6 15.46 -9.47 -6.31
N ARG A 7 16.27 -10.33 -5.69
CA ARG A 7 16.89 -10.04 -4.40
C ARG A 7 17.98 -8.99 -4.54
N ASN A 8 18.05 -8.08 -3.57
CA ASN A 8 19.06 -7.02 -3.50
C ASN A 8 19.97 -7.19 -2.26
N ASP A 9 19.80 -8.26 -1.49
CA ASP A 9 20.55 -8.53 -0.27
C ASP A 9 21.68 -9.55 -0.51
N VAL A 10 22.85 -9.31 0.09
CA VAL A 10 23.98 -10.25 0.09
C VAL A 10 23.66 -11.41 1.05
N PRO A 11 23.96 -12.69 0.72
CA PRO A 11 24.72 -13.18 -0.44
C PRO A 11 23.92 -13.43 -1.72
N HIS A 12 22.62 -13.18 -1.72
CA HIS A 12 21.68 -13.63 -2.74
C HIS A 12 21.38 -12.56 -3.81
N TYR A 13 22.25 -11.56 -3.95
CA TYR A 13 22.04 -10.43 -4.83
C TYR A 13 21.86 -10.88 -6.29
N GLY A 14 20.77 -10.44 -6.92
CA GLY A 14 20.44 -10.80 -8.30
C GLY A 14 19.66 -12.12 -8.45
N GLU A 15 19.44 -12.88 -7.37
CA GLU A 15 18.60 -14.07 -7.43
C GLU A 15 17.15 -13.72 -7.70
N ILE A 16 16.54 -14.45 -8.64
CA ILE A 16 15.13 -14.29 -8.99
C ILE A 16 14.30 -15.21 -8.11
N VAL A 17 13.34 -14.64 -7.39
CA VAL A 17 12.36 -15.35 -6.59
C VAL A 17 11.01 -15.31 -7.31
N VAL A 18 10.41 -16.48 -7.54
CA VAL A 18 9.07 -16.60 -8.11
C VAL A 18 8.14 -17.20 -7.07
N TYR A 19 7.25 -16.38 -6.53
CA TYR A 19 6.23 -16.80 -5.60
C TYR A 19 4.96 -17.17 -6.37
N ARG A 20 4.58 -18.45 -6.36
CA ARG A 20 3.40 -18.98 -7.05
C ARG A 20 2.24 -19.06 -6.06
N PHE A 21 1.14 -18.37 -6.36
CA PHE A 21 -0.03 -18.39 -5.50
C PHE A 21 -0.87 -19.66 -5.71
N PRO A 22 -1.50 -20.19 -4.64
CA PRO A 22 -2.50 -21.24 -4.75
C PRO A 22 -3.65 -20.81 -5.67
N LYS A 23 -4.22 -21.77 -6.44
CA LYS A 23 -5.28 -21.47 -7.42
C LYS A 23 -6.66 -21.22 -6.79
N ASP A 24 -6.82 -21.60 -5.52
CA ASP A 24 -8.02 -21.52 -4.71
C ASP A 24 -8.17 -20.15 -4.00
N ARG A 25 -7.18 -19.26 -4.09
CA ARG A 25 -7.23 -17.94 -3.46
C ARG A 25 -7.39 -16.80 -4.46
N LEU A 26 -8.24 -15.84 -4.10
CA LEU A 26 -8.40 -14.59 -4.83
C LEU A 26 -7.18 -13.69 -4.56
N VAL A 27 -6.42 -13.40 -5.62
CA VAL A 27 -5.26 -12.50 -5.58
C VAL A 27 -5.55 -11.29 -6.46
N PHE A 28 -5.57 -10.10 -5.86
CA PHE A 28 -5.82 -8.85 -6.58
C PHE A 28 -4.57 -8.38 -7.32
N GLY A 29 -4.72 -7.83 -8.52
CA GLY A 29 -3.64 -7.11 -9.18
C GLY A 29 -3.43 -5.72 -8.56
N PRO A 30 -2.27 -5.08 -8.75
CA PRO A 30 -1.99 -3.74 -8.22
C PRO A 30 -3.06 -2.70 -8.62
N MET A 31 -3.46 -2.69 -9.90
CA MET A 31 -4.52 -1.80 -10.38
C MET A 31 -5.89 -2.07 -9.74
N GLN A 32 -6.17 -3.32 -9.36
CA GLN A 32 -7.43 -3.67 -8.68
C GLN A 32 -7.41 -3.17 -7.23
N VAL A 33 -6.26 -3.26 -6.56
CA VAL A 33 -6.08 -2.72 -5.20
C VAL A 33 -6.18 -1.20 -5.21
N GLU A 34 -5.50 -0.52 -6.14
CA GLU A 34 -5.61 0.92 -6.37
C GLU A 34 -7.06 1.37 -6.55
N SER A 35 -7.81 0.69 -7.43
CA SER A 35 -9.22 0.98 -7.66
C SER A 35 -10.04 0.85 -6.37
N ARG A 36 -9.78 -0.20 -5.58
CA ARG A 36 -10.47 -0.41 -4.30
C ARG A 36 -10.10 0.63 -3.25
N ILE A 37 -8.84 1.05 -3.17
CA ILE A 37 -8.39 2.15 -2.29
C ILE A 37 -9.14 3.44 -2.65
N ASN A 38 -9.21 3.77 -3.94
CA ASN A 38 -9.90 4.97 -4.41
C ASN A 38 -11.43 4.93 -4.16
N GLN A 39 -12.01 3.72 -4.13
CA GLN A 39 -13.43 3.48 -3.86
C GLN A 39 -13.76 3.40 -2.37
N ASP A 40 -12.76 3.30 -1.49
CA ASP A 40 -12.99 3.28 -0.05
C ASP A 40 -13.53 4.66 0.39
N PRO A 41 -14.72 4.72 1.01
CA PRO A 41 -15.36 5.99 1.31
C PRO A 41 -14.60 6.81 2.36
N VAL A 42 -13.92 6.17 3.31
CA VAL A 42 -13.16 6.85 4.36
C VAL A 42 -11.89 7.44 3.78
N ILE A 43 -11.16 6.66 2.97
CA ILE A 43 -9.95 7.12 2.30
C ILE A 43 -10.29 8.24 1.33
N SER A 44 -11.29 8.03 0.46
CA SER A 44 -11.69 9.00 -0.56
C SER A 44 -12.07 10.35 0.05
N GLN A 45 -12.89 10.35 1.11
CA GLN A 45 -13.25 11.57 1.85
C GLN A 45 -12.02 12.27 2.41
N GLN A 46 -11.12 11.53 3.06
CA GLN A 46 -9.91 12.09 3.65
C GLN A 46 -8.98 12.70 2.59
N LEU A 47 -8.81 12.03 1.44
CA LEU A 47 -8.00 12.53 0.33
C LEU A 47 -8.61 13.80 -0.27
N THR A 48 -9.93 13.86 -0.44
CA THR A 48 -10.61 15.09 -0.88
C THR A 48 -10.41 16.25 0.11
N LEU A 49 -10.48 15.98 1.41
CA LEU A 49 -10.24 17.00 2.45
C LEU A 49 -8.80 17.50 2.48
N TRP A 50 -7.82 16.63 2.27
CA TRP A 50 -6.41 17.02 2.26
C TRP A 50 -5.94 17.64 0.95
N ASN A 51 -6.67 17.40 -0.14
CA ASN A 51 -6.37 17.96 -1.44
C ASN A 51 -7.23 19.21 -1.70
N GLN A 52 -7.23 20.14 -0.74
CA GLN A 52 -7.90 21.43 -0.78
C GLN A 52 -6.87 22.57 -0.95
N GLU A 53 -7.36 23.79 -1.17
CA GLU A 53 -6.50 24.96 -1.39
C GLU A 53 -5.42 25.09 -0.31
N GLY A 54 -4.16 25.12 -0.74
CA GLY A 54 -3.00 25.24 0.14
C GLY A 54 -2.29 23.93 0.48
N SER A 55 -2.87 22.76 0.21
CA SER A 55 -2.20 21.46 0.38
C SER A 55 -2.46 20.46 -0.75
N ARG A 56 -1.46 19.65 -1.05
CA ARG A 56 -1.51 18.59 -2.04
C ARG A 56 -1.23 17.25 -1.40
N VAL A 57 -2.07 16.26 -1.69
CA VAL A 57 -1.77 14.87 -1.38
C VAL A 57 -0.86 14.28 -2.45
N LEU A 58 0.21 13.62 -2.01
CA LEU A 58 1.08 12.83 -2.86
C LEU A 58 0.96 11.36 -2.43
N ARG A 59 0.52 10.52 -3.37
CA ARG A 59 0.48 9.06 -3.18
C ARG A 59 1.84 8.49 -3.55
N GLY A 60 2.44 7.72 -2.65
CA GLY A 60 3.70 7.04 -2.92
C GLY A 60 3.51 5.78 -3.75
N ASN A 61 4.61 5.06 -3.99
CA ASN A 61 4.56 3.80 -4.73
C ASN A 61 3.80 2.73 -3.93
N LEU A 62 2.90 2.00 -4.60
CA LEU A 62 2.27 0.81 -4.04
C LEU A 62 3.29 -0.33 -3.95
N LEU A 63 3.73 -0.65 -2.74
CA LEU A 63 4.62 -1.76 -2.47
C LEU A 63 3.82 -3.04 -2.32
N ILE A 64 4.29 -4.12 -2.96
CA ILE A 64 3.66 -5.43 -2.92
C ILE A 64 4.60 -6.37 -2.16
N ILE A 65 4.14 -6.84 -1.01
CA ILE A 65 4.92 -7.68 -0.11
C ILE A 65 4.26 -9.06 -0.07
N PRO A 66 4.95 -10.12 -0.52
CA PRO A 66 4.42 -11.47 -0.38
C PRO A 66 4.42 -11.89 1.09
N MET A 67 3.29 -12.43 1.52
CA MET A 67 3.14 -13.14 2.78
C MET A 67 2.82 -14.59 2.47
N GLU A 68 3.09 -15.51 3.40
CA GLU A 68 3.04 -16.97 3.20
C GLU A 68 1.92 -17.50 2.33
N ASN A 69 0.72 -16.92 2.37
CA ASN A 69 -0.41 -17.33 1.53
C ASN A 69 -1.24 -16.14 0.99
N ALA A 70 -0.68 -14.92 0.98
CA ALA A 70 -1.38 -13.70 0.57
C ALA A 70 -0.42 -12.61 0.06
N LEU A 71 -0.95 -11.56 -0.53
CA LEU A 71 -0.22 -10.32 -0.78
C LEU A 71 -0.66 -9.25 0.21
N MET A 72 0.31 -8.53 0.75
CA MET A 72 0.09 -7.27 1.45
C MET A 72 0.51 -6.14 0.53
N TYR A 73 -0.34 -5.14 0.42
CA TYR A 73 -0.08 -3.94 -0.36
C TYR A 73 0.06 -2.78 0.60
N VAL A 74 1.12 -1.99 0.45
CA VAL A 74 1.44 -0.86 1.32
C VAL A 74 1.62 0.38 0.47
N GLU A 75 0.86 1.43 0.76
CA GLU A 75 0.96 2.69 0.06
C GLU A 75 1.09 3.85 1.06
N PRO A 76 2.21 4.59 1.06
CA PRO A 76 2.35 5.78 1.88
C PRO A 76 1.64 6.97 1.26
N LEU A 77 0.95 7.76 2.09
CA LEU A 77 0.33 9.02 1.73
C LEU A 77 1.10 10.18 2.37
N PHE A 78 1.58 11.08 1.52
CA PHE A 78 2.28 12.28 1.94
C PHE A 78 1.38 13.51 1.74
N LEU A 79 1.56 14.50 2.61
CA LEU A 79 0.95 15.82 2.47
C LEU A 79 2.05 16.85 2.28
N GLN A 80 1.83 17.75 1.33
CA GLN A 80 2.76 18.82 1.00
C GLN A 80 2.00 20.14 0.96
N ALA A 81 2.55 21.20 1.55
CA ALA A 81 1.99 22.53 1.42
C ALA A 81 2.35 23.14 0.06
N GLU A 82 1.48 23.94 -0.55
CA GLU A 82 1.77 24.52 -1.89
C GLU A 82 3.02 25.40 -1.91
N ARG A 83 3.28 26.11 -0.80
CA ARG A 83 4.41 27.04 -0.68
C ARG A 83 5.68 26.39 -0.13
N SER A 84 5.56 25.25 0.55
CA SER A 84 6.67 24.51 1.13
C SER A 84 6.68 23.09 0.60
N GLN A 85 7.65 22.81 -0.27
CA GLN A 85 7.65 21.58 -1.08
C GLN A 85 8.22 20.36 -0.35
N LEU A 86 8.32 20.33 0.98
CA LEU A 86 8.74 19.13 1.70
C LEU A 86 7.53 18.23 1.98
N PRO A 87 7.43 17.04 1.37
CA PRO A 87 6.33 16.11 1.65
C PRO A 87 6.52 15.44 3.01
N GLU A 88 5.47 15.43 3.82
CA GLU A 88 5.46 14.73 5.11
C GLU A 88 4.55 13.51 5.04
N LEU A 89 5.03 12.37 5.52
CA LEU A 89 4.20 11.17 5.64
C LEU A 89 3.06 11.47 6.64
N LYS A 90 1.81 11.28 6.20
CA LYS A 90 0.63 11.48 7.05
C LYS A 90 -0.10 10.18 7.34
N ARG A 91 -0.17 9.26 6.38
CA ARG A 91 -0.82 7.96 6.55
C ARG A 91 -0.10 6.87 5.77
N VAL A 92 -0.39 5.65 6.17
CA VAL A 92 -0.04 4.43 5.45
C VAL A 92 -1.33 3.65 5.20
N ILE A 93 -1.62 3.39 3.94
CA ILE A 93 -2.69 2.49 3.53
C ILE A 93 -2.11 1.10 3.44
N VAL A 94 -2.76 0.13 4.09
CA VAL A 94 -2.42 -1.28 3.98
C VAL A 94 -3.64 -2.05 3.52
N ALA A 95 -3.45 -2.91 2.51
CA ALA A 95 -4.51 -3.78 2.00
C ALA A 95 -4.03 -5.24 1.97
N SER A 96 -4.95 -6.16 2.24
CA SER A 96 -4.75 -7.58 1.97
C SER A 96 -6.10 -8.28 1.74
N GLY A 97 -6.20 -9.00 0.63
CA GLY A 97 -7.46 -9.61 0.19
C GLY A 97 -8.59 -8.56 0.17
N PRO A 98 -9.71 -8.78 0.89
CA PRO A 98 -10.82 -7.85 0.89
C PRO A 98 -10.66 -6.64 1.82
N ARG A 99 -9.66 -6.64 2.73
CA ARG A 99 -9.51 -5.60 3.77
C ARG A 99 -8.58 -4.49 3.31
N ILE A 100 -8.96 -3.26 3.61
CA ILE A 100 -8.18 -2.04 3.38
C ILE A 100 -8.27 -1.22 4.68
N VAL A 101 -7.14 -0.73 5.16
CA VAL A 101 -7.05 0.12 6.35
C VAL A 101 -6.09 1.27 6.08
N MET A 102 -6.31 2.41 6.72
CA MET A 102 -5.46 3.60 6.61
C MET A 102 -5.18 4.13 8.01
N GLU A 103 -3.91 4.12 8.42
CA GLU A 103 -3.48 4.53 9.76
C GLU A 103 -2.28 5.49 9.69
N GLU A 104 -1.89 6.05 10.82
CA GLU A 104 -0.77 7.02 10.91
C GLU A 104 0.60 6.36 10.69
N THR A 105 0.73 5.10 11.10
CA THR A 105 1.97 4.32 10.98
C THR A 105 1.72 2.98 10.31
N LEU A 106 2.77 2.40 9.73
CA LEU A 106 2.73 1.06 9.18
C LEU A 106 2.34 0.03 10.26
N ASP A 107 2.92 0.14 11.45
CA ASP A 107 2.65 -0.79 12.55
C ASP A 107 1.16 -0.76 12.97
N ALA A 108 0.58 0.43 13.09
CA ALA A 108 -0.85 0.58 13.39
C ALA A 108 -1.73 0.01 12.28
N ALA A 109 -1.38 0.26 11.02
CA ALA A 109 -2.12 -0.27 9.87
C ALA A 109 -2.05 -1.81 9.83
N VAL A 110 -0.87 -2.40 10.05
CA VAL A 110 -0.70 -3.86 10.08
C VAL A 110 -1.46 -4.48 11.24
N ALA A 111 -1.36 -3.91 12.45
CA ALA A 111 -2.12 -4.38 13.61
C ALA A 111 -3.64 -4.38 13.33
N ARG A 112 -4.15 -3.27 12.80
CA ARG A 112 -5.58 -3.14 12.47
C ARG A 112 -6.02 -4.08 11.34
N LEU A 113 -5.18 -4.31 10.34
CA LEU A 113 -5.46 -5.23 9.24
C LEU A 113 -5.60 -6.67 9.75
N LEU A 114 -4.66 -7.09 10.61
CA LEU A 114 -4.60 -8.44 11.18
C LEU A 114 -5.60 -8.66 12.32
N GLY A 115 -6.18 -7.58 12.87
CA GLY A 115 -7.16 -7.65 13.96
C GLY A 115 -6.54 -7.96 15.32
N ALA A 116 -5.30 -7.48 15.53
CA ALA A 116 -4.62 -7.53 16.81
C ALA A 116 -5.07 -6.39 17.74
#